data_AF-S8BZU0-F1
#
_entry.id   AF-S8BZU0-F1
#
_cell.length_a   1.000
_cell.length_b   1.000
_cell.length_c   1.000
_cell.angle_alpha   90.00
_cell.angle_beta   90.00
_cell.angle_gamma   90.00
#
_symmetry.space_group_name_H-M   'P 1'
#
loop_
_entity.id
_entity.type
_entity.pdbx_description
1 polymer ?
#
loop_
_entity_poly.entity_id
_entity_poly.type
_entity_poly.pdbx_seq_one_letter_code
_entity_poly.pdbx_strand_id
1 'polypeptide(L)'
;LFQVKSGDARILANASFRLVKRDWPSEIRLHAFKMLQHLVRLRWEELTEAEQRNFSSLTVELMSEIAIPYEEWPLKSQTAALVAEIVRREGLSSWHELRPSLIALSNFGPIQ
;
A
#
# COMPACT_ATOMS: atom_id res chain seq x y z
N LEU A 1 2.65 -2.66 20.26
CA LEU A 1 2.35 -1.87 19.04
C LEU A 1 3.05 -0.50 19.01
N PHE A 2 3.09 0.29 20.10
CA PHE A 2 3.78 1.60 20.10
C PHE A 2 5.28 1.51 19.80
N GLN A 3 6.03 0.57 20.40
CA GLN A 3 7.47 0.44 20.13
C GLN A 3 7.80 0.05 18.67
N VAL A 4 6.95 -0.74 18.00
CA VAL A 4 7.12 -1.09 16.59
C VAL A 4 6.90 0.14 15.69
N LYS A 5 5.99 1.04 16.08
CA LYS A 5 5.74 2.30 15.37
C LYS A 5 6.85 3.33 15.51
N SER A 6 7.68 3.24 16.55
CA SER A 6 8.79 4.16 16.84
C SER A 6 10.17 3.63 16.44
N GLY A 7 10.29 2.36 16.01
CA GLY A 7 11.53 1.76 15.50
C GLY A 7 11.84 2.17 14.06
N ASP A 8 12.82 1.56 13.40
CA ASP A 8 13.20 1.89 12.00
C ASP A 8 12.01 1.78 11.02
N ALA A 9 11.72 2.86 10.29
CA ALA A 9 10.61 2.94 9.34
C ALA A 9 10.69 1.86 8.25
N ARG A 10 11.90 1.48 7.82
CA ARG A 10 12.15 0.47 6.78
C ARG A 10 11.84 -0.93 7.27
N ILE A 11 12.15 -1.22 8.53
CA ILE A 11 11.78 -2.50 9.16
C ILE A 11 10.25 -2.59 9.26
N LEU A 12 9.59 -1.51 9.68
CA LEU A 12 8.14 -1.45 9.75
C LEU A 12 7.49 -1.61 8.37
N ALA A 13 8.03 -0.97 7.34
CA ALA A 13 7.55 -1.10 5.97
C ALA A 13 7.69 -2.55 5.49
N ASN A 14 8.89 -3.13 5.59
CA ASN A 14 9.16 -4.50 5.15
C ASN A 14 8.31 -5.54 5.88
N ALA A 15 8.16 -5.41 7.21
CA ALA A 15 7.30 -6.30 7.98
C ALA A 15 5.83 -6.15 7.56
N SER A 16 5.35 -4.92 7.39
CA SER A 16 3.96 -4.68 7.01
C SER A 16 3.66 -5.18 5.60
N PHE A 17 4.56 -4.98 4.63
CA PHE A 17 4.41 -5.52 3.27
C PHE A 17 4.39 -7.05 3.23
N ARG A 18 5.09 -7.73 4.15
CA ARG A 18 4.98 -9.19 4.30
C ARG A 18 3.64 -9.62 4.89
N LEU A 19 3.12 -8.86 5.84
CA LEU A 19 1.89 -9.19 6.57
C LEU A 19 0.60 -8.86 5.82
N VAL A 20 0.64 -8.03 4.77
CA VAL A 20 -0.54 -7.76 3.90
C VAL A 20 -0.80 -8.88 2.89
N LYS A 21 0.14 -9.80 2.68
CA LYS A 21 0.01 -10.92 1.74
C LYS A 21 -1.06 -11.91 2.20
N ARG A 22 -1.62 -12.64 1.23
CA ARG A 22 -2.81 -13.51 1.40
C ARG A 22 -2.54 -14.74 2.26
N ASP A 23 -1.28 -15.03 2.58
CA ASP A 23 -0.88 -16.10 3.51
C ASP A 23 -1.32 -15.83 4.96
N TRP A 24 -1.73 -14.60 5.27
CA TRP A 24 -2.13 -14.18 6.61
C TRP A 24 -3.65 -14.01 6.75
N PRO A 25 -4.21 -14.19 7.97
CA PRO A 25 -5.62 -13.88 8.25
C PRO A 25 -5.97 -12.43 7.96
N SER A 26 -7.23 -12.16 7.58
CA SER A 26 -7.73 -10.84 7.21
C SER A 26 -7.47 -9.78 8.29
N GLU A 27 -7.57 -10.13 9.57
CA GLU A 27 -7.32 -9.23 10.70
C GLU A 27 -5.86 -8.76 10.76
N ILE A 28 -4.92 -9.68 10.48
CA ILE A 28 -3.48 -9.39 10.42
C ILE A 28 -3.19 -8.47 9.23
N ARG A 29 -3.77 -8.79 8.07
CA ARG A 29 -3.62 -7.99 6.85
C ARG A 29 -4.18 -6.57 7.02
N LEU A 30 -5.37 -6.44 7.60
CA LEU A 30 -5.98 -5.15 7.94
C LEU A 30 -5.14 -4.36 8.93
N HIS A 31 -4.52 -5.02 9.91
CA HIS A 31 -3.60 -4.36 10.82
C HIS A 31 -2.33 -3.87 10.12
N ALA A 32 -1.78 -4.68 9.22
CA ALA A 32 -0.61 -4.32 8.42
C ALA A 32 -0.89 -3.12 7.50
N PHE A 33 -2.08 -3.04 6.88
CA PHE A 33 -2.50 -1.85 6.13
C PHE A 33 -2.50 -0.59 7.00
N LYS A 34 -2.97 -0.67 8.26
CA LYS A 34 -2.90 0.47 9.18
C LYS A 34 -1.45 0.89 9.48
N MET A 35 -0.50 -0.05 9.47
CA MET A 35 0.92 0.27 9.67
C MET A 35 1.53 0.94 8.43
N LEU A 36 1.19 0.47 7.22
CA LEU A 36 1.59 1.12 5.96
C LEU A 36 1.02 2.54 5.86
N GLN A 37 -0.26 2.74 6.17
CA GLN A 37 -0.87 4.07 6.22
C GLN A 37 -0.19 4.98 7.26
N HIS A 38 0.16 4.43 8.43
CA HIS A 38 0.89 5.18 9.45
C HIS A 38 2.25 5.66 8.93
N LEU A 39 2.98 4.83 8.18
CA LEU A 39 4.24 5.20 7.55
C LEU A 39 4.06 6.36 6.56
N VAL A 40 3.12 6.24 5.63
CA VAL A 40 2.86 7.29 4.62
C VAL A 40 2.41 8.61 5.27
N ARG A 41 1.59 8.55 6.32
CA ARG A 41 1.09 9.76 6.98
C ARG A 41 2.13 10.47 7.82
N LEU A 42 2.87 9.72 8.63
CA LEU A 42 3.62 10.28 9.75
C LEU A 42 5.13 10.14 9.60
N ARG A 43 5.61 9.22 8.75
CA ARG A 43 7.02 8.83 8.69
C ARG A 43 7.57 8.76 7.26
N TRP A 44 6.88 9.39 6.31
CA TRP A 44 7.24 9.34 4.90
C TRP A 44 8.63 9.92 4.63
N GLU A 45 8.95 11.04 5.29
CA GLU A 45 10.25 11.74 5.14
C GLU A 45 11.42 10.97 5.76
N GLU A 46 11.15 9.89 6.50
CA GLU A 46 12.21 9.00 7.00
C GLU A 46 12.69 8.00 5.95
N LEU A 47 11.93 7.85 4.86
CA LEU A 47 12.30 7.04 3.71
C LEU A 47 13.06 7.92 2.70
N THR A 48 14.12 7.38 2.12
CA THR A 48 14.79 8.01 0.97
C THR A 48 13.88 8.03 -0.26
N GLU A 49 14.15 8.89 -1.24
CA GLU A 49 13.36 8.90 -2.50
C GLU A 49 13.31 7.53 -3.19
N ALA A 50 14.40 6.76 -3.14
CA ALA A 50 14.44 5.42 -3.70
C ALA A 50 13.51 4.45 -2.95
N GLU A 51 13.46 4.55 -1.62
CA GLU A 51 12.58 3.73 -0.78
C GLU A 51 11.11 4.15 -0.95
N GLN A 52 10.84 5.45 -1.10
CA GLN A 52 9.50 5.99 -1.41
C GLN A 52 8.99 5.45 -2.75
N ARG A 53 9.80 5.54 -3.83
CA ARG A 53 9.44 4.97 -5.15
C ARG A 53 9.17 3.47 -5.08
N ASN A 54 10.03 2.73 -4.36
CA ASN A 54 9.83 1.28 -4.16
C ASN A 54 8.53 1.00 -3.37
N PHE A 55 8.23 1.78 -2.34
CA PHE A 55 6.98 1.68 -1.57
C PHE A 55 5.76 1.91 -2.48
N SER A 56 5.81 2.94 -3.33
CA SER A 56 4.76 3.27 -4.30
C SER A 56 4.53 2.13 -5.30
N SER A 57 5.60 1.56 -5.87
CA SER A 57 5.53 0.41 -6.78
C SER A 57 4.87 -0.80 -6.13
N LEU A 58 5.38 -1.21 -4.95
CA LEU A 58 4.84 -2.35 -4.19
C LEU A 58 3.36 -2.16 -3.83
N THR A 59 2.93 -0.94 -3.55
CA THR A 59 1.52 -0.66 -3.23
C THR A 59 0.62 -0.80 -4.44
N VAL A 60 1.07 -0.40 -5.64
CA VAL A 60 0.30 -0.61 -6.87
C VAL A 60 0.30 -2.08 -7.28
N GLU A 61 1.40 -2.81 -7.08
CA GLU A 61 1.43 -4.27 -7.25
C GLU A 61 0.41 -4.96 -6.34
N LEU A 62 0.32 -4.55 -5.05
CA LEU A 62 -0.70 -5.08 -4.14
C LEU A 62 -2.13 -4.87 -4.67
N MET A 63 -2.40 -3.73 -5.33
CA MET A 63 -3.71 -3.46 -5.91
C MET A 63 -4.08 -4.49 -7.00
N SER A 64 -3.11 -4.99 -7.76
CA SER A 64 -3.34 -6.07 -8.71
C SER A 64 -3.60 -7.42 -8.02
N GLU A 65 -2.93 -7.69 -6.90
CA GLU A 65 -3.08 -8.96 -6.15
C GLU A 65 -4.43 -9.07 -5.43
N ILE A 66 -4.96 -7.94 -4.94
CA ILE A 66 -6.25 -7.88 -4.22
C ILE A 66 -7.45 -7.66 -5.14
N ALA A 67 -7.21 -7.36 -6.41
CA ALA A 67 -8.22 -7.14 -7.45
C ALA A 67 -8.82 -8.45 -7.98
N ILE A 68 -9.28 -9.32 -7.07
CA ILE A 68 -9.86 -10.63 -7.39
C ILE A 68 -11.27 -10.77 -6.79
N PRO A 69 -12.13 -11.66 -7.33
CA PRO A 69 -13.51 -11.75 -6.89
C PRO A 69 -13.73 -12.05 -5.41
N TYR A 70 -12.99 -13.03 -4.87
CA TYR A 70 -13.19 -13.55 -3.52
C TYR A 70 -12.45 -12.79 -2.41
N GLU A 71 -11.79 -11.68 -2.74
CA GLU A 71 -11.08 -10.88 -1.73
C GLU A 71 -12.06 -9.99 -0.95
N GLU A 72 -11.88 -9.91 0.36
CA GLU A 72 -12.80 -9.16 1.21
C GLU A 72 -12.80 -7.66 0.88
N TRP A 73 -13.99 -7.07 0.86
CA TRP A 73 -14.18 -5.65 0.54
C TRP A 73 -13.32 -4.69 1.40
N PRO A 74 -13.16 -4.90 2.73
CA PRO A 74 -12.30 -4.05 3.53
C PRO A 74 -10.84 -4.02 3.03
N LEU A 75 -10.30 -5.14 2.56
CA LEU A 75 -8.92 -5.22 2.04
C LEU A 75 -8.78 -4.48 0.71
N LYS A 76 -9.79 -4.60 -0.18
CA LYS A 76 -9.90 -3.81 -1.41
C LYS A 76 -9.89 -2.31 -1.12
N SER A 77 -10.75 -1.88 -0.19
CA SER A 77 -10.86 -0.48 0.21
C SER A 77 -9.59 0.05 0.86
N GLN A 78 -8.94 -0.71 1.75
CA GLN A 78 -7.70 -0.28 2.41
C GLN A 78 -6.54 -0.12 1.41
N THR A 79 -6.44 -0.99 0.42
CA THR A 79 -5.41 -0.87 -0.62
C THR A 79 -5.62 0.37 -1.48
N ALA A 80 -6.86 0.64 -1.90
CA ALA A 80 -7.21 1.86 -2.63
C ALA A 80 -6.93 3.12 -1.81
N ALA A 81 -7.28 3.11 -0.52
CA ALA A 81 -6.99 4.22 0.38
C ALA A 81 -5.47 4.46 0.54
N LEU A 82 -4.67 3.40 0.59
CA LEU A 82 -3.21 3.51 0.66
C LEU A 82 -2.60 4.10 -0.62
N VAL A 83 -3.05 3.68 -1.81
CA VAL A 83 -2.60 4.30 -3.08
C VAL A 83 -2.97 5.78 -3.12
N ALA A 84 -4.22 6.14 -2.77
CA ALA A 84 -4.66 7.52 -2.74
C ALA A 84 -3.85 8.38 -1.74
N GLU A 85 -3.39 7.76 -0.67
CA GLU A 85 -2.55 8.38 0.35
C GLU A 85 -1.14 8.68 -0.14
N ILE A 86 -0.51 7.74 -0.83
CA ILE A 86 0.80 7.93 -1.47
C ILE A 86 0.73 9.05 -2.51
N VAL A 87 -0.26 9.03 -3.40
CA VAL A 87 -0.46 10.07 -4.41
C VAL A 87 -0.62 11.45 -3.78
N ARG A 88 -1.33 11.55 -2.65
CA ARG A 88 -1.49 12.81 -1.91
C ARG A 88 -0.17 13.29 -1.30
N ARG A 89 0.72 12.37 -0.93
CA ARG A 89 1.98 12.68 -0.28
C ARG A 89 3.06 13.09 -1.28
N GLU A 90 3.21 12.35 -2.37
CA GLU A 90 4.23 12.60 -3.39
C GLU A 90 3.80 13.62 -4.45
N GLY A 91 2.50 13.91 -4.57
CA GLY A 91 1.98 14.90 -5.51
C GLY A 91 1.93 14.42 -6.96
N LEU A 92 1.96 15.38 -7.89
CA LEU A 92 1.68 15.13 -9.32
C LEU A 92 2.73 14.24 -10.02
N SER A 93 3.98 14.29 -9.58
CA SER A 93 5.08 13.47 -10.14
C SER A 93 4.80 11.98 -9.99
N SER A 94 4.47 11.55 -8.78
CA SER A 94 4.08 10.17 -8.48
C SER A 94 2.81 9.76 -9.21
N TRP A 95 1.80 10.64 -9.27
CA TRP A 95 0.61 10.36 -10.06
C TRP A 95 0.93 10.04 -11.53
N HIS A 96 1.86 10.78 -12.15
CA HIS A 96 2.26 10.51 -13.53
C HIS A 96 2.91 9.14 -13.71
N GLU A 97 3.66 8.67 -12.72
CA GLU A 97 4.28 7.34 -12.71
C GLU A 97 3.26 6.22 -12.49
N LEU A 98 2.29 6.42 -11.59
CA LEU A 98 1.29 5.39 -11.25
C LEU A 98 0.13 5.31 -12.25
N ARG A 99 -0.19 6.41 -12.93
CA ARG A 99 -1.35 6.52 -13.83
C ARG A 99 -1.41 5.41 -14.90
N PRO A 100 -0.32 5.08 -15.64
CA PRO A 100 -0.38 4.03 -16.65
C PRO A 100 -0.78 2.67 -16.07
N SER A 101 -0.24 2.30 -14.90
CA SER A 101 -0.56 1.04 -14.22
C SER A 101 -2.01 1.00 -13.74
N LEU A 102 -2.54 2.11 -13.22
CA LEU A 102 -3.95 2.20 -12.80
C LEU A 102 -4.91 2.12 -13.99
N ILE A 103 -4.58 2.75 -15.13
CA ILE A 103 -5.35 2.62 -16.37
C ILE A 103 -5.33 1.17 -16.86
N ALA A 104 -4.15 0.54 -16.88
CA ALA A 104 -4.03 -0.87 -17.25
C ALA A 104 -4.87 -1.76 -16.34
N LEU A 105 -4.88 -1.50 -15.02
CA LEU A 105 -5.73 -2.21 -14.06
C LEU A 105 -7.22 -2.04 -14.35
N SER A 106 -7.66 -0.84 -14.74
CA SER A 106 -9.07 -0.60 -15.08
C SER A 106 -9.54 -1.37 -16.32
N ASN A 107 -8.63 -1.72 -17.22
CA ASN A 107 -8.96 -2.48 -18.44
C ASN A 107 -9.30 -3.95 -18.19
N PHE A 108 -9.03 -4.49 -16.99
CA PHE A 108 -9.44 -5.85 -16.62
C PHE A 108 -10.94 -5.98 -16.35
N GLY A 109 -11.69 -4.87 -16.43
CA GLY A 109 -13.14 -4.86 -16.27
C GLY A 109 -13.60 -4.91 -14.81
N PRO A 110 -14.93 -4.88 -14.56
CA PRO A 110 -15.46 -4.95 -13.22
C PRO A 110 -15.16 -6.32 -12.59
N ILE A 111 -14.49 -6.30 -11.45
CA ILE A 111 -14.22 -7.49 -10.63
C ILE A 111 -15.52 -7.80 -9.88
N GLN A 112 -16.12 -8.96 -10.15
CA GLN A 112 -17.36 -9.43 -9.51
C GLN A 112 -17.15 -9.75 -8.03
#